data_AF-A0A349SQI2-F1
#
_entry.id   AF-A0A349SQI2-F1
#
_cell.length_a   1.000
_cell.length_b   1.000
_cell.length_c   1.000
_cell.angle_alpha   90.00
_cell.angle_beta   90.00
_cell.angle_gamma   90.00
#
_symmetry.space_group_name_H-M   'P 1'
#
loop_
_entity.id
_entity.type
_entity.pdbx_description
1 polymer ?
#
loop_
_entity_poly.entity_id
_entity_poly.type
_entity_poly.pdbx_seq_one_letter_code
_entity_poly.pdbx_strand_id
1 'polypeptide(L)'
;QDTFVFNLGDDNDIIYEYEVSLSNRALLQFGAGITPIGVTATQVGEDLVLTVSASDSVRVKDWFNSANYRLGQIQFDGLPAQDATTFVATLLNPPD
;
A
#
# COMPACT_ATOMS: atom_id res chain seq x y z
N GLN A 1 -12.73 2.37 -10.02
CA GLN A 1 -11.52 2.01 -9.27
C GLN A 1 -10.43 2.92 -9.76
N ASP A 2 -9.81 3.63 -8.84
CA ASP A 2 -8.66 4.49 -9.13
C ASP A 2 -7.36 3.70 -9.02
N THR A 3 -6.32 4.15 -9.71
CA THR A 3 -4.98 3.59 -9.62
C THR A 3 -4.00 4.68 -9.21
N PHE A 4 -3.35 4.49 -8.07
CA PHE A 4 -2.19 5.27 -7.65
C PHE A 4 -0.93 4.56 -8.13
N VAL A 5 -0.04 5.28 -8.82
CA VAL A 5 1.23 4.73 -9.29
C VAL A 5 2.34 5.34 -8.45
N PHE A 6 3.24 4.51 -7.93
CA PHE A 6 4.39 4.94 -7.14
C PHE A 6 5.68 4.32 -7.66
N ASN A 7 6.70 5.15 -7.90
CA ASN A 7 8.01 4.77 -8.40
C ASN A 7 9.11 5.17 -7.42
N LEU A 8 10.30 4.59 -7.59
CA LEU A 8 11.49 5.06 -6.88
C LEU A 8 11.79 6.52 -7.29
N GLY A 9 12.06 7.36 -6.30
CA GLY A 9 12.26 8.80 -6.49
C GLY A 9 10.99 9.67 -6.42
N ASP A 10 9.82 9.08 -6.14
CA ASP A 10 8.58 9.83 -5.87
C ASP A 10 8.52 10.38 -4.42
N ASP A 11 9.63 10.28 -3.66
CA ASP A 11 9.75 10.75 -2.28
C ASP A 11 8.67 10.14 -1.35
N ASN A 12 7.96 10.97 -0.59
CA ASN A 12 7.07 10.55 0.49
C ASN A 12 5.62 10.98 0.21
N ASP A 13 4.87 10.11 -0.45
CA ASP A 13 3.50 10.37 -0.88
C ASP A 13 2.46 10.05 0.20
N ILE A 14 1.31 10.74 0.13
CA ILE A 14 0.16 10.49 1.00
C ILE A 14 -1.06 10.18 0.13
N ILE A 15 -1.63 8.99 0.33
CA ILE A 15 -2.88 8.55 -0.27
C ILE A 15 -4.02 8.72 0.73
N TYR A 16 -5.10 9.36 0.25
CA TYR A 16 -6.37 9.45 0.93
C TYR A 16 -7.37 8.57 0.18
N GLU A 17 -7.83 7.51 0.81
CA GLU A 17 -8.84 6.59 0.28
C GLU A 17 -10.08 6.66 1.17
N TYR A 18 -11.27 6.63 0.57
CA TYR A 18 -12.52 6.42 1.29
C TYR A 18 -13.52 5.74 0.36
N GLU A 19 -13.69 4.43 0.52
CA GLU A 19 -14.63 3.67 -0.28
C GLU A 19 -15.22 2.49 0.50
N VAL A 20 -16.54 2.48 0.56
CA VAL A 20 -17.36 1.48 1.28
C VAL A 20 -17.47 0.20 0.46
N SER A 21 -17.54 0.32 -0.88
CA SER A 21 -17.61 -0.81 -1.78
C SER A 21 -16.23 -1.40 -2.06
N LEU A 22 -15.98 -2.64 -1.62
CA LEU A 22 -14.70 -3.33 -1.85
C LEU A 22 -14.29 -3.35 -3.34
N SER A 23 -15.24 -3.45 -4.27
CA SER A 23 -14.97 -3.50 -5.70
C SER A 23 -14.47 -2.18 -6.29
N ASN A 24 -14.63 -1.07 -5.57
CA ASN A 24 -14.29 0.26 -6.05
C ASN A 24 -13.00 0.82 -5.46
N ARG A 25 -12.53 0.27 -4.34
CA ARG A 25 -11.31 0.70 -3.64
C ARG A 25 -10.11 0.69 -4.57
N ALA A 26 -9.24 1.68 -4.40
CA ALA A 26 -8.13 1.91 -5.30
C ALA A 26 -7.08 0.79 -5.30
N LEU A 27 -6.35 0.74 -6.41
CA LEU A 27 -5.15 -0.04 -6.61
C LEU A 27 -3.92 0.86 -6.37
N LEU A 28 -2.96 0.40 -5.58
CA LEU A 28 -1.60 0.95 -5.56
C LEU A 28 -0.70 0.09 -6.45
N GLN A 29 -0.17 0.68 -7.52
CA GLN A 29 0.73 0.05 -8.46
C GLN A 29 2.15 0.57 -8.24
N PHE A 30 3.04 -0.32 -7.81
CA PHE A 30 4.46 -0.05 -7.69
C PHE A 30 5.17 -0.24 -9.04
N GLY A 31 5.99 0.75 -9.39
CA GLY A 31 6.82 0.74 -10.59
C GLY A 31 8.02 -0.21 -10.52
N ALA A 32 8.78 -0.25 -11.63
CA ALA A 32 9.95 -1.11 -11.77
C ALA A 32 10.98 -0.88 -10.65
N GLY A 33 11.61 -1.97 -10.18
CA GLY A 33 12.61 -1.93 -9.12
C GLY A 33 12.05 -1.99 -7.70
N ILE A 34 10.74 -1.79 -7.51
CA ILE A 34 10.05 -2.02 -6.24
C ILE A 34 9.50 -3.46 -6.27
N THR A 35 9.93 -4.28 -5.32
CA THR A 35 9.52 -5.70 -5.23
C THR A 35 8.83 -5.97 -3.89
N PRO A 36 7.98 -7.01 -3.78
CA PRO A 36 7.29 -7.32 -2.53
C PRO A 36 8.22 -7.47 -1.32
N ILE A 37 9.40 -8.08 -1.51
CA ILE A 37 10.40 -8.30 -0.46
C ILE A 37 11.10 -6.99 -0.04
N GLY A 38 11.17 -6.01 -0.96
CA GLY A 38 11.75 -4.69 -0.69
C GLY A 38 10.81 -3.72 0.02
N VAL A 39 9.54 -4.10 0.24
CA VAL A 39 8.57 -3.27 0.94
C VAL A 39 8.50 -3.67 2.41
N THR A 40 8.55 -2.68 3.29
CA THR A 40 8.24 -2.85 4.71
C THR A 40 7.01 -2.03 5.08
N ALA A 41 6.23 -2.52 6.04
CA ALA A 41 5.05 -1.84 6.54
C ALA A 41 5.27 -1.38 7.99
N THR A 42 4.84 -0.16 8.31
CA THR A 42 4.82 0.36 9.68
C THR A 42 3.48 1.02 9.95
N GLN A 43 2.91 0.78 11.13
CA GLN A 43 1.77 1.53 11.63
C GLN A 43 2.26 2.81 12.32
N VAL A 44 1.76 3.97 11.88
CA VAL A 44 2.04 5.27 12.48
C VAL A 44 0.72 5.91 12.88
N GLY A 45 0.34 5.78 14.16
CA GLY A 45 -1.01 6.15 14.61
C GLY A 45 -2.06 5.27 13.92
N GLU A 46 -2.98 5.90 13.18
CA GLU A 46 -3.99 5.21 12.38
C GLU A 46 -3.56 5.00 10.91
N ASP A 47 -2.40 5.50 10.53
CA ASP A 47 -1.90 5.45 9.15
C ASP A 47 -1.04 4.20 8.91
N LEU A 48 -1.11 3.69 7.69
CA LEU A 48 -0.15 2.73 7.16
C LEU A 48 0.95 3.49 6.45
N VAL A 49 2.21 3.14 6.70
CA VAL A 49 3.36 3.61 5.92
C VAL A 49 4.03 2.39 5.27
N LEU A 50 4.06 2.36 3.94
CA LEU A 50 4.82 1.42 3.13
C LEU A 50 6.13 2.08 2.73
N THR A 51 7.24 1.60 3.28
CA THR A 51 8.58 2.10 2.95
C THR A 51 9.22 1.17 1.92
N VAL A 52 9.71 1.75 0.81
CA VAL A 52 10.31 0.98 -0.29
C VAL A 52 11.80 1.28 -0.49
N SER A 53 12.29 2.41 0.03
CA SER A 53 13.70 2.78 0.04
C SER A 53 14.01 3.65 1.26
N ALA A 54 15.26 4.12 1.40
CA ALA A 54 15.64 5.03 2.48
C ALA A 54 15.01 6.43 2.37
N SER A 55 14.58 6.83 1.16
CA SER A 55 13.96 8.13 0.89
C SER A 55 12.48 8.04 0.52
N ASP A 56 12.01 6.87 0.10
CA ASP A 56 10.75 6.72 -0.60
C ASP A 56 9.72 5.92 0.21
N SER A 57 8.53 6.51 0.39
CA SER A 57 7.43 5.85 1.08
C SER A 57 6.05 6.30 0.58
N VAL A 58 5.06 5.43 0.80
CA VAL A 58 3.65 5.73 0.60
C VAL A 58 2.94 5.62 1.94
N ARG A 59 2.34 6.73 2.40
CA ARG A 59 1.45 6.75 3.56
C ARG A 59 0.00 6.65 3.10
N VAL A 60 -0.73 5.64 3.57
CA VAL A 60 -2.19 5.56 3.40
C VAL A 60 -2.84 6.03 4.69
N LYS A 61 -3.59 7.14 4.61
CA LYS A 61 -4.24 7.74 5.78
C LYS A 61 -5.34 6.85 6.31
N ASP A 62 -5.39 6.74 7.64
CA ASP A 62 -6.49 6.14 8.41
C ASP A 62 -6.75 4.65 8.10
N TRP A 63 -5.77 3.97 7.50
CA TRP A 63 -5.82 2.54 7.16
C TRP A 63 -6.29 1.63 8.31
N PHE A 64 -5.86 1.95 9.53
CA PHE A 64 -6.19 1.20 10.73
C PHE A 64 -7.45 1.69 11.44
N ASN A 65 -8.00 2.85 11.05
CA ASN A 65 -9.23 3.41 11.62
C ASN A 65 -10.47 2.61 11.17
N SER A 66 -10.59 2.36 9.87
CA SER A 66 -11.72 1.65 9.27
C SER A 66 -11.28 0.96 7.99
N ALA A 67 -11.95 -0.16 7.66
CA ALA A 67 -11.71 -0.84 6.39
C ALA A 67 -11.94 0.10 5.19
N ASN A 68 -12.84 1.08 5.31
CA ASN A 68 -13.17 2.00 4.21
C ASN A 68 -12.01 2.88 3.75
N TYR A 69 -10.99 3.08 4.59
CA TYR A 69 -9.79 3.84 4.26
C TYR A 69 -8.66 2.97 3.68
N ARG A 70 -8.91 1.68 3.48
CA ARG A 70 -7.92 0.75 2.93
C ARG A 70 -8.02 0.70 1.42
N LEU A 71 -6.87 0.58 0.78
CA LEU A 71 -6.77 0.20 -0.62
C LEU A 71 -7.40 -1.18 -0.84
N GLY A 72 -7.89 -1.42 -2.05
CA GLY A 72 -8.41 -2.72 -2.44
C GLY A 72 -7.29 -3.66 -2.84
N GLN A 73 -6.37 -3.17 -3.67
CA GLN A 73 -5.33 -4.00 -4.27
C GLN A 73 -3.96 -3.31 -4.23
N ILE A 74 -2.93 -4.14 -4.25
CA ILE A 74 -1.55 -3.73 -4.51
C ILE A 74 -1.03 -4.55 -5.68
N GLN A 75 -0.31 -3.90 -6.59
CA GLN A 75 0.34 -4.56 -7.72
C GLN A 75 1.80 -4.15 -7.80
N PHE A 76 2.65 -5.11 -8.13
CA PHE A 76 4.06 -4.90 -8.41
C PHE A 76 4.33 -5.13 -9.88
N ASP A 77 5.40 -4.51 -10.40
CA ASP A 77 5.80 -4.68 -11.79
C ASP A 77 5.97 -6.17 -12.16
N GLY A 78 5.36 -6.57 -13.27
CA GLY A 78 5.36 -7.96 -13.75
C GLY A 78 4.58 -8.98 -12.90
N LEU A 79 3.91 -8.57 -11.82
CA LEU A 79 3.14 -9.47 -10.95
C LEU A 79 1.63 -9.17 -11.03
N PRO A 80 0.77 -10.18 -10.83
CA PRO A 80 -0.67 -9.96 -10.68
C PRO A 80 -0.98 -9.08 -9.46
N ALA A 81 -2.05 -8.30 -9.54
CA ALA A 81 -2.57 -7.57 -8.39
C ALA A 81 -3.03 -8.55 -7.29
N GLN A 82 -2.76 -8.18 -6.04
CA GLN A 82 -3.12 -8.95 -4.84
C GLN A 82 -3.92 -8.09 -3.86
N ASP A 83 -4.66 -8.74 -2.95
CA ASP A 83 -5.44 -8.04 -1.94
C ASP A 83 -4.53 -7.22 -1.01
N ALA A 84 -4.78 -5.92 -0.92
CA ALA A 84 -3.92 -5.01 -0.16
C ALA A 84 -3.96 -5.29 1.34
N THR A 85 -5.13 -5.66 1.87
CA THR A 85 -5.30 -5.95 3.31
C THR A 85 -4.46 -7.16 3.72
N THR A 86 -4.51 -8.22 2.92
CA THR A 86 -3.77 -9.46 3.15
C THR A 86 -2.27 -9.22 3.04
N PHE A 87 -1.82 -8.51 1.99
CA PHE A 87 -0.41 -8.18 1.82
C PHE A 87 0.13 -7.39 3.02
N VAL A 88 -0.55 -6.33 3.43
CA VAL A 88 -0.14 -5.52 4.59
C VAL A 88 -0.13 -6.34 5.88
N ALA A 89 -1.12 -7.22 6.08
CA ALA A 89 -1.15 -8.11 7.25
C ALA A 89 0.09 -9.03 7.31
N THR A 90 0.55 -9.56 6.17
CA THR A 90 1.76 -10.40 6.11
C THR A 90 3.05 -9.63 6.41
N LEU A 91 3.11 -8.35 6.07
CA LEU A 91 4.27 -7.51 6.39
C LEU A 91 4.32 -7.13 7.87
N LEU A 92 3.15 -6.87 8.49
CA LEU A 92 3.07 -6.50 9.90
C LEU A 92 3.17 -7.70 10.84
N ASN A 93 2.73 -8.88 10.40
CA ASN A 93 2.72 -10.12 11.17
C ASN A 93 3.26 -11.26 10.28
N PRO A 94 4.59 -11.31 10.03
CA PRO A 94 5.18 -12.37 9.22
C PRO A 94 4.98 -13.73 9.91
N PRO A 95 4.72 -14.81 9.16
CA PRO A 95 4.68 -16.15 9.72
C PRO A 95 6.05 -16.54 10.29
N ASP A 96 6.04 -17.22 11.45
CA ASP A 96 7.24 -17.81 12.09
C ASP A 96 7.94 -18.85 11.21
#